data_AF-A0A1R3FQQ5-F1
#
_entry.id   AF-A0A1R3FQQ5-F1
#
_cell.length_a   1.000
_cell.length_b   1.000
_cell.length_c   1.000
_cell.angle_alpha   90.00
_cell.angle_beta   90.00
_cell.angle_gamma   90.00
#
_symmetry.space_group_name_H-M   'P 1'
#
loop_
_entity.id
_entity.type
_entity.pdbx_description
1 polymer ?
#
loop_
_entity_poly.entity_id
_entity_poly.type
_entity_poly.pdbx_seq_one_letter_code
_entity_poly.pdbx_strand_id
1 'polypeptide(L)' 'MMTKKNGTSVNVLLGDKHNAMLDRSKELSGRSKRQEASKRLADHLERFGERWEQPVSQDKA' A
#
# COMPACT_ATOMS: atom_id res chain seq x y z
N MET A 1 2.91 -12.30 -27.50
CA MET A 1 2.74 -10.86 -27.21
C MET A 1 3.05 -10.62 -25.73
N MET A 2 4.06 -9.81 -25.41
CA MET A 2 4.32 -9.42 -24.02
C MET A 2 3.33 -8.32 -23.64
N THR A 3 2.42 -8.61 -22.71
CA THR A 3 1.46 -7.63 -22.20
C THR A 3 2.21 -6.53 -21.45
N LYS A 4 2.10 -5.29 -21.94
CA LYS A 4 2.63 -4.10 -21.24
C LYS A 4 1.91 -4.01 -19.89
N LYS A 5 2.66 -4.16 -18.79
CA LYS A 5 2.13 -3.87 -17.46
C LYS A 5 1.94 -2.36 -17.36
N ASN A 6 0.70 -1.88 -17.52
CA ASN A 6 0.34 -0.49 -17.33
C ASN A 6 0.32 -0.21 -15.82
N GLY A 7 1.44 0.28 -15.29
CA GLY A 7 1.53 0.69 -13.89
C GLY A 7 2.55 1.81 -13.71
N THR A 8 2.24 2.75 -12.85
CA THR A 8 3.15 3.83 -12.45
C THR A 8 3.91 3.42 -11.20
N SER A 9 5.23 3.60 -11.19
CA SER A 9 6.02 3.45 -9.97
C SER A 9 6.11 4.77 -9.23
N VAL A 10 5.84 4.75 -7.93
CA VAL A 10 6.10 5.86 -7.01
C VAL A 10 7.22 5.48 -6.07
N ASN A 11 8.11 6.43 -5.75
CA ASN A 11 9.15 6.26 -4.74
C ASN A 11 8.68 6.94 -3.46
N VAL A 12 8.76 6.23 -2.33
CA VAL A 12 8.26 6.70 -1.04
C VAL A 12 9.36 6.56 0.00
N LEU A 13 9.68 7.64 0.71
CA LEU A 13 10.57 7.61 1.87
C LEU A 13 9.74 7.39 3.13
N LEU A 14 10.04 6.33 3.87
CA LEU A 14 9.35 5.99 5.11
C LEU A 14 10.25 6.31 6.29
N GLY A 15 9.69 6.90 7.34
CA GLY A 15 10.38 7.02 8.62
C GLY A 15 10.67 5.66 9.26
N ASP A 16 11.65 5.64 10.17
CA ASP A 16 12.22 4.41 10.76
C ASP A 16 11.16 3.46 11.32
N LYS A 17 10.18 3.99 12.04
CA LYS A 17 9.07 3.21 12.62
C LYS A 17 8.30 2.41 11.56
N HIS A 18 7.99 3.02 10.42
CA HIS A 18 7.22 2.38 9.36
C HIS A 18 8.08 1.40 8.54
N ASN A 19 9.35 1.73 8.31
CA ASN A 19 10.29 0.81 7.67
C ASN A 19 10.48 -0.47 8.52
N ALA A 20 10.61 -0.35 9.85
CA ALA A 20 10.68 -1.49 10.75
C ALA A 20 9.39 -2.34 10.76
N MET A 21 8.22 -1.74 10.52
CA MET A 21 6.98 -2.49 10.32
C MET A 21 7.02 -3.30 9.02
N LEU A 22 7.49 -2.72 7.91
CA LEU A 22 7.65 -3.45 6.65
C LEU A 22 8.67 -4.57 6.77
N ASP A 23 9.77 -4.37 7.52
CA ASP A 23 10.76 -5.41 7.77
C ASP A 23 10.17 -6.63 8.47
N ARG A 24 9.38 -6.42 9.53
CA ARG A 24 8.66 -7.54 10.19
C ARG A 24 7.62 -8.18 9.28
N SER A 25 6.95 -7.39 8.45
CA SER A 25 5.87 -7.87 7.58
C SER A 25 6.40 -8.75 6.44
N LYS A 26 7.60 -8.44 5.94
CA LYS A 26 8.27 -9.22 4.89
C LYS A 26 8.54 -10.67 5.36
N GLU A 27 8.91 -10.83 6.63
CA GLU A 27 9.24 -12.12 7.24
C GLU A 27 8.00 -13.00 7.39
N LEU A 28 6.86 -12.38 7.73
CA LEU A 28 5.60 -13.09 7.91
C LEU A 28 4.92 -13.47 6.57
N SER A 29 5.04 -12.62 5.55
CA SER A 29 4.30 -12.81 4.29
C SER A 29 5.10 -13.46 3.16
N GLY A 30 6.43 -13.56 3.32
CA GLY A 30 7.34 -14.00 2.27
C GLY A 30 7.48 -13.02 1.09
N ARG A 31 6.96 -11.79 1.22
CA ARG A 31 7.05 -10.74 0.19
C ARG A 31 8.26 -9.86 0.41
N SER A 32 8.69 -9.15 -0.64
CA SER A 32 9.64 -8.04 -0.48
C SER A 32 8.99 -6.82 0.18
N LYS A 33 9.79 -5.94 0.77
CA LYS A 33 9.31 -4.66 1.34
C LYS A 33 8.54 -3.81 0.32
N ARG A 34 8.98 -3.78 -0.94
CA ARG A 34 8.30 -3.06 -2.02
C ARG A 34 6.89 -3.62 -2.28
N GLN A 35 6.75 -4.95 -2.28
CA GLN A 35 5.45 -5.59 -2.47
C GLN A 35 4.52 -5.36 -1.28
N GLU A 36 5.03 -5.40 -0.05
CA GLU A 36 4.25 -5.03 1.14
C GLU A 36 3.80 -3.57 1.12
N ALA A 37 4.72 -2.65 0.80
CA ALA A 37 4.39 -1.22 0.67
C ALA A 37 3.33 -0.98 -0.41
N SER A 38 3.50 -1.61 -1.58
CA SER A 38 2.52 -1.52 -2.68
C SER A 38 1.15 -2.05 -2.28
N LYS A 39 1.08 -3.20 -1.61
CA LYS A 39 -0.20 -3.77 -1.16
C LYS A 39 -0.88 -2.91 -0.11
N ARG A 40 -0.12 -2.39 0.86
CA ARG A 40 -0.65 -1.55 1.93
C ARG A 40 -1.11 -0.18 1.41
N LEU A 41 -0.39 0.39 0.46
CA LEU A 41 -0.80 1.63 -0.19
C LEU A 41 -2.09 1.41 -0.99
N ALA A 42 -2.20 0.30 -1.74
CA ALA A 42 -3.41 -0.05 -2.46
C ALA A 42 -4.61 -0.24 -1.50
N ASP A 43 -4.45 -1.03 -0.44
CA ASP A 43 -5.48 -1.23 0.59
C ASP A 43 -5.95 0.10 1.20
N HIS A 44 -5.00 0.99 1.50
CA HIS A 44 -5.33 2.31 2.05
C HIS A 44 -6.12 3.17 1.05
N LEU A 45 -5.69 3.22 -0.21
CA LEU A 45 -6.41 3.97 -1.25
C LEU A 45 -7.82 3.41 -1.50
N GLU A 46 -8.00 2.09 -1.48
CA GLU A 46 -9.31 1.45 -1.63
C GLU A 46 -10.24 1.75 -0.45
N ARG A 47 -9.70 1.80 0.78
CA ARG A 47 -10.49 2.03 2.00
C ARG A 47 -10.86 3.48 2.25
N PHE A 48 -9.97 4.41 1.89
CA PHE A 48 -10.11 5.83 2.24
C PHE A 48 -10.38 6.73 1.02
N GLY A 49 -10.20 6.22 -0.20
CA GLY A 49 -10.42 6.98 -1.43
C GLY A 49 -9.50 8.19 -1.56
N GLU A 50 -9.90 9.14 -2.41
CA GLU A 50 -9.11 10.33 -2.73
C GLU A 50 -9.06 11.33 -1.56
N ARG A 51 -10.10 11.38 -0.71
CA ARG A 51 -10.16 12.24 0.48
C ARG A 51 -9.77 11.46 1.73
N TRP A 52 -8.53 11.00 1.76
CA TRP A 52 -8.00 10.11 2.79
C TRP A 52 -7.99 10.69 4.22
N GLU A 53 -8.13 12.01 4.37
CA GLU A 53 -8.20 12.71 5.65
C GLU A 53 -9.54 12.50 6.39
N GLN A 54 -10.55 11.96 5.71
CA GLN A 54 -11.84 11.60 6.32
C GLN A 54 -12.16 10.14 5.94
N PRO A 55 -12.39 9.22 6.91
CA PRO A 55 -12.83 7.88 6.57
C PRO A 55 -14.15 7.98 5.78
N VAL A 56 -14.21 7.33 4.61
CA VAL A 56 -15.45 7.22 3.83
C VAL A 56 -16.50 6.65 4.79
N SER A 57 -17.55 7.42 5.07
CA SER A 57 -18.64 6.95 5.92
C SER A 57 -19.15 5.64 5.33
N GLN A 58 -19.17 4.58 6.15
CA GLN A 58 -19.92 3.37 5.81
C GLN A 58 -21.40 3.70 5.93
N ASP A 59 -21.92 4.50 5.00
CA ASP A 59 -23.35 4.62 4.80
C ASP A 59 -23.79 3.36 4.06
N LYS A 60 -24.06 2.32 4.85
CA LYS A 60 -24.94 1.23 4.43
C LYS A 60 -26.30 1.86 4.08
N ALA A 61 -26.73 1.68 2.84
CA ALA A 61 -28.13 1.66 2.44
C ALA A 61 -28.39 0.33 1.71
#